data_AF-A0A2W6BL83-F1
#
_entry.id   AF-A0A2W6BL83-F1
#
_cell.length_a   1.000
_cell.length_b   1.000
_cell.length_c   1.000
_cell.angle_alpha   90.00
_cell.angle_beta   90.00
_cell.angle_gamma   90.00
#
_symmetry.space_group_name_H-M   'P 1'
#
loop_
_entity.id
_entity.type
_entity.pdbx_description
1 polymer ?
#
loop_
_entity_poly.entity_id
_entity_poly.type
_entity_poly.pdbx_seq_one_letter_code
_entity_poly.pdbx_strand_id
1 'polypeptide(L)' 'HDLRHTYGSLLVAGGVDLASVKSAMGHSRITTTERYLHARSASELADRFTRALGAA' A
#
# COMPACT_ATOMS: atom_id res chain seq x y z
N HIS A 1 -11.70 15.42 -0.94
CA HIS A 1 -10.81 14.42 -1.56
C HIS A 1 -9.65 14.06 -0.64
N ASP A 2 -9.16 15.05 0.11
CA ASP A 2 -7.98 14.93 0.99
C ASP A 2 -8.12 13.84 2.06
N LEU A 3 -9.30 13.67 2.68
CA LEU A 3 -9.50 12.58 3.65
C LEU A 3 -9.36 11.18 3.03
N ARG A 4 -9.92 10.96 1.83
CA ARG A 4 -9.70 9.69 1.10
C ARG A 4 -8.22 9.50 0.79
N HIS A 5 -7.54 10.59 0.44
CA HIS A 5 -6.14 10.54 0.12
C HIS A 5 -5.29 10.19 1.34
N THR A 6 -5.52 10.86 2.47
CA THR A 6 -4.86 10.58 3.74
C THR A 6 -5.14 9.14 4.18
N TYR A 7 -6.39 8.68 4.12
CA TYR A 7 -6.76 7.31 4.47
C TYR A 7 -6.02 6.27 3.60
N GLY A 8 -6.07 6.41 2.28
CA GLY A 8 -5.40 5.49 1.35
C GLY A 8 -3.88 5.48 1.53
N SER A 9 -3.27 6.66 1.67
CA SER A 9 -1.82 6.78 1.90
C SER A 9 -1.39 6.18 3.24
N LEU A 10 -2.16 6.39 4.33
CA LEU A 10 -1.84 5.83 5.65
C LEU A 10 -1.90 4.30 5.65
N LEU A 11 -2.91 3.69 5.02
CA LEU A 11 -3.00 2.24 4.93
C LEU A 11 -1.82 1.63 4.16
N VAL A 12 -1.48 2.25 3.02
CA VAL A 12 -0.35 1.78 2.20
C VAL A 12 0.99 1.96 2.93
N ALA A 13 1.19 3.10 3.60
CA ALA A 13 2.38 3.35 4.43
C ALA A 13 2.47 2.37 5.61
N GLY A 14 1.33 1.95 6.17
CA GLY A 14 1.24 0.92 7.21
C GLY A 14 1.45 -0.52 6.69
N GLY A 15 1.77 -0.70 5.41
CA GLY A 15 2.10 -2.00 4.83
C GLY A 15 0.90 -2.81 4.33
N VAL A 16 -0.33 -2.29 4.44
CA VAL A 16 -1.53 -2.96 3.93
C VAL A 16 -1.40 -3.18 2.42
N ASP A 17 -1.84 -4.34 1.93
CA ASP A 17 -1.78 -4.66 0.52
C ASP A 17 -2.81 -3.83 -0.29
N LEU A 18 -2.47 -3.56 -1.55
CA LEU A 18 -3.26 -2.66 -2.40
C LEU A 18 -4.68 -3.17 -2.70
N ALA A 19 -4.89 -4.49 -2.70
CA ALA A 19 -6.21 -5.09 -2.95
C ALA A 19 -7.14 -4.94 -1.74
N SER A 20 -6.60 -5.06 -0.53
CA SER A 20 -7.32 -4.75 0.71
C SER A 20 -7.67 -3.26 0.79
N VAL A 21 -6.75 -2.36 0.44
CA VAL A 21 -7.03 -0.91 0.38
C VAL A 21 -8.11 -0.59 -0.66
N LYS A 22 -8.04 -1.20 -1.85
CA LYS A 22 -9.07 -1.07 -2.89
C LYS A 22 -10.45 -1.47 -2.35
N SER A 23 -10.54 -2.61 -1.66
CA SER A 23 -11.78 -3.14 -1.11
C SER A 23 -12.32 -2.22 -0.01
N ALA A 24 -11.47 -1.78 0.91
CA ALA A 24 -11.84 -0.87 2.01
C ALA A 24 -12.35 0.50 1.50
N MET A 25 -11.80 1.01 0.40
CA MET A 25 -12.20 2.29 -0.19
C MET A 25 -13.37 2.20 -1.17
N GLY A 26 -13.83 0.98 -1.47
CA GLY A 26 -14.91 0.72 -2.43
C GLY A 26 -14.51 1.03 -3.88
N HIS A 27 -13.23 0.92 -4.23
CA HIS A 27 -12.77 1.17 -5.60
C HIS A 27 -13.08 -0.02 -6.51
N SER A 28 -13.73 0.24 -7.64
CA SER A 28 -14.05 -0.78 -8.63
C SER A 28 -12.80 -1.30 -9.36
N ARG A 29 -11.85 -0.42 -9.67
CA ARG A 29 -10.60 -0.73 -10.37
C ARG A 29 -9.39 -0.54 -9.46
N ILE A 30 -8.41 -1.44 -9.56
CA ILE A 30 -7.18 -1.33 -8.79
C ILE A 30 -6.33 -0.12 -9.21
N THR A 31 -6.39 0.26 -10.49
CA THR A 31 -5.72 1.45 -11.03
C THR A 31 -6.14 2.76 -10.34
N THR A 32 -7.35 2.83 -9.80
CA THR A 32 -7.79 3.97 -8.97
C THR A 32 -7.06 4.02 -7.63
N THR A 33 -6.68 2.86 -7.09
CA THR A 33 -5.97 2.71 -5.80
C THR A 33 -4.46 2.84 -5.95
N GLU A 34 -3.89 2.52 -7.13
CA GLU A 34 -2.45 2.65 -7.43
C GLU A 34 -1.88 4.03 -7.11
N ARG A 35 -2.72 5.08 -7.15
CA ARG A 35 -2.33 6.43 -6.76
C ARG A 35 -1.72 6.52 -5.36
N TYR A 36 -1.95 5.56 -4.47
CA TYR A 36 -1.42 5.56 -3.09
C TYR A 36 -0.09 4.83 -2.94
N LEU A 37 0.41 4.15 -3.97
CA LEU A 37 1.66 3.39 -3.90
C LEU A 37 2.89 4.24 -3.56
N HIS A 38 2.86 5.55 -3.85
CA HIS A 38 3.91 6.48 -3.45
C HIS A 38 4.10 6.59 -1.93
N ALA A 39 3.12 6.16 -1.13
CA ALA A 39 3.21 6.18 0.33
C ALA A 39 4.02 5.00 0.89
N ARG A 40 4.41 4.02 0.07
CA ARG A 40 5.32 2.95 0.51
C ARG A 40 6.74 3.48 0.65
N SER A 41 7.38 3.17 1.77
CA SER A 41 8.77 3.53 1.99
C SER A 41 9.71 2.52 1.34
N ALA A 42 10.84 3.00 0.81
CA ALA A 42 11.87 2.12 0.26
C ALA A 42 12.45 1.16 1.32
N SER A 43 12.54 1.60 2.58
CA SER A 43 12.98 0.77 3.70
C SER A 43 12.03 -0.41 3.94
N GLU A 44 10.71 -0.19 3.92
CA GLU A 44 9.73 -1.28 4.10
C GLU A 44 9.88 -2.33 3.01
N LEU A 45 10.06 -1.90 1.76
CA LEU A 45 10.28 -2.82 0.63
C LEU A 45 11.58 -3.61 0.81
N ALA A 46 12.67 -2.95 1.20
CA ALA A 46 13.95 -3.59 1.45
C ALA A 46 13.87 -4.63 2.59
N ASP A 47 13.20 -4.30 3.69
CA ASP A 47 12.99 -5.22 4.82
C ASP A 47 12.14 -6.42 4.41
N ARG A 48 11.12 -6.19 3.59
CA ARG A 48 10.25 -7.26 3.07
C ARG A 48 11.02 -8.19 2.13
N PHE A 49 11.85 -7.67 1.24
CA PHE A 49 12.72 -8.48 0.39
C PHE A 49 13.75 -9.27 1.21
N THR A 50 14.38 -8.61 2.19
CA THR A 50 15.34 -9.27 3.09
C THR A 50 14.72 -10.45 3.80
N ARG A 51 13.49 -10.30 4.34
CA ARG A 51 12.77 -11.42 4.98
C ARG A 51 12.37 -12.52 4.02
N ALA A 52 11.94 -12.18 2.80
CA ALA A 52 11.51 -13.16 1.82
C ALA A 52 12.67 -13.98 1.26
N LEU A 53 13.84 -13.37 1.08
CA LEU A 53 15.02 -13.98 0.49
C LEU A 53 15.96 -14.62 1.54
N GLY A 54 16.01 -14.06 2.76
CA GLY A 54 16.89 -14.53 3.84
C GLY A 54 16.32 -15.65 4.70
N ALA A 55 15.05 -16.03 4.50
CA ALA A 55 14.44 -17.20 5.15
C ALA A 55 14.66 -18.51 4.36
N ALA A 56 15.59 -18.51 3.39
CA ALA A 56 16.01 -19.67 2.60
C ALA A 56 17.30 -20.29 3.15
#